data_AF-A0A6C0ANH4-F1
#
_entry.id   AF-A0A6C0ANH4-F1
#
_cell.length_a   1.000
_cell.length_b   1.000
_cell.length_c   1.000
_cell.angle_alpha   90.00
_cell.angle_beta   90.00
_cell.angle_gamma   90.00
#
_symmetry.space_group_name_H-M   'P 1'
#
loop_
_entity.id
_entity.type
_entity.pdbx_description
1 polymer ?
#
loop_
_entity_poly.entity_id
_entity_poly.type
_entity_poly.pdbx_seq_one_letter_code
_entity_poly.pdbx_strand_id
1 'polypeptide(L)'
;MAVYPITFSIPESKLVTEIPVKTKFISTIIPGDVKTYTFNTEEAYYNEYKSSIFALTTKKGGWDCMRHYEVLANGCIPYFPSIEYCPNTILALLPKKLLIEGNALYKKYKNTKFEDIDMNECKNFSQKLLDYTRRNLTTIAMAKYFIYTLNMPNIERILILNGKTNPDYLRCSLLHGLKELLGKNCHDSPKVPHIYKSNTINYTKLYGNGYSYSNLLDSSLHDEMSENTLIDDIKAMKYDIIVYGSYHRGMPHYDLVQEIYPGDKIILLCGEDTHSCRYDKYLEKGHKLFIREM
;
A
#
# COMPACT_ATOMS: atom_id res chain seq x y z
N MET A 1 10.47 -3.54 20.28
CA MET A 1 11.10 -4.11 19.08
C MET A 1 11.16 -2.98 18.05
N ALA A 2 12.31 -2.71 17.43
CA ALA A 2 12.46 -1.57 16.48
C ALA A 2 12.20 -1.95 15.02
N VAL A 3 11.66 -3.15 14.78
CA VAL A 3 11.20 -3.64 13.49
C VAL A 3 9.69 -3.86 13.60
N TYR A 4 8.95 -3.30 12.66
CA TYR A 4 7.49 -3.31 12.66
C TYR A 4 6.96 -3.82 11.31
N PRO A 5 5.86 -4.60 11.30
CA PRO A 5 5.21 -4.96 10.06
C PRO A 5 4.61 -3.72 9.41
N ILE A 6 4.62 -3.70 8.08
CA ILE A 6 3.79 -2.80 7.28
C ILE A 6 3.21 -3.60 6.11
N THR A 7 2.20 -3.07 5.45
CA THR A 7 1.61 -3.72 4.28
C THR A 7 1.27 -2.61 3.28
N PHE A 8 1.05 -2.94 2.01
CA PHE A 8 0.50 -1.95 1.07
C PHE A 8 -0.87 -1.45 1.55
N SER A 9 -1.40 -0.44 0.90
CA SER A 9 -2.73 0.06 1.21
C SER A 9 -3.34 0.71 -0.02
N ILE A 10 -4.66 0.92 0.00
CA ILE A 10 -5.39 1.47 -1.14
C ILE A 10 -6.12 2.76 -0.75
N PRO A 11 -6.15 3.79 -1.61
CA PRO A 11 -6.86 5.04 -1.29
C PRO A 11 -8.33 4.79 -1.01
N GLU A 12 -8.90 5.47 -0.02
CA GLU A 12 -10.33 5.33 0.32
C GLU A 12 -11.24 5.64 -0.88
N SER A 13 -10.84 6.58 -1.72
CA SER A 13 -11.53 6.95 -2.97
C SER A 13 -11.60 5.83 -4.02
N LYS A 14 -10.84 4.75 -3.86
CA LYS A 14 -10.87 3.58 -4.75
C LYS A 14 -11.78 2.46 -4.25
N LEU A 15 -12.31 2.57 -3.02
CA LEU A 15 -13.23 1.57 -2.48
C LEU A 15 -14.65 1.82 -3.01
N VAL A 16 -15.36 0.73 -3.30
CA VAL A 16 -16.81 0.77 -3.53
C VAL A 16 -17.52 1.21 -2.25
N THR A 17 -18.62 1.95 -2.40
CA THR A 17 -19.46 2.41 -1.28
C THR A 17 -20.32 1.29 -0.69
N GLU A 18 -20.72 0.33 -1.52
CA GLU A 18 -21.45 -0.88 -1.15
C GLU A 18 -21.05 -2.03 -2.07
N ILE A 19 -21.40 -3.27 -1.70
CA ILE A 19 -21.11 -4.44 -2.53
C ILE A 19 -21.88 -4.34 -3.86
N PRO A 20 -21.19 -4.24 -5.01
CA PRO A 20 -21.86 -4.15 -6.30
C PRO A 20 -22.62 -5.43 -6.63
N VAL A 21 -23.61 -5.33 -7.51
CA VAL A 21 -24.28 -6.50 -8.09
C VAL A 21 -23.24 -7.33 -8.85
N LYS A 22 -23.18 -8.63 -8.52
CA LYS A 22 -22.26 -9.57 -9.17
C LYS A 22 -22.96 -10.29 -10.30
N THR A 23 -22.29 -10.40 -11.44
CA THR A 23 -22.78 -11.07 -12.66
C THR A 23 -21.86 -12.19 -13.13
N LYS A 24 -20.69 -12.37 -12.49
CA LYS A 24 -19.73 -13.43 -12.77
C LYS A 24 -19.32 -14.15 -11.50
N PHE A 25 -19.08 -15.44 -11.63
CA PHE A 25 -18.53 -16.25 -10.54
C PHE A 25 -17.12 -15.80 -10.15
N ILE A 26 -16.21 -15.70 -11.13
CA ILE A 26 -14.81 -15.32 -10.91
C ILE A 26 -14.37 -14.28 -11.93
N SER A 27 -13.48 -13.38 -11.51
CA SER A 27 -12.80 -12.46 -12.42
C SER A 27 -11.94 -13.21 -13.44
N THR A 28 -11.90 -12.66 -14.64
CA THR A 28 -11.08 -13.14 -15.76
C THR A 28 -9.59 -12.76 -15.62
N ILE A 29 -9.24 -11.88 -14.68
CA ILE A 29 -7.86 -11.47 -14.42
C ILE A 29 -7.10 -12.60 -13.70
N ILE A 30 -6.09 -13.15 -14.36
CA ILE A 30 -5.26 -14.24 -13.82
C ILE A 30 -3.87 -13.69 -13.47
N PRO A 31 -3.48 -13.67 -12.17
CA PRO A 31 -2.16 -13.24 -11.75
C PRO A 31 -1.03 -14.01 -12.45
N GLY A 32 -0.19 -13.27 -13.19
CA GLY A 32 0.97 -13.85 -13.87
C GLY A 32 0.72 -14.17 -15.35
N ASP A 33 -0.54 -14.19 -15.79
CA ASP A 33 -0.87 -14.29 -17.21
C ASP A 33 -1.16 -12.90 -17.78
N VAL A 34 -0.16 -12.32 -18.45
CA VAL A 34 -0.23 -10.99 -19.08
C VAL A 34 -1.38 -10.88 -20.08
N LYS A 35 -1.79 -11.99 -20.72
CA LYS A 35 -2.88 -11.98 -21.72
C LYS A 35 -4.24 -11.66 -21.12
N THR A 36 -4.40 -11.80 -19.80
CA THR A 36 -5.65 -11.49 -19.10
C THR A 36 -5.76 -10.02 -18.68
N TYR A 37 -4.69 -9.22 -18.85
CA TYR A 37 -4.68 -7.79 -18.52
C TYR A 37 -5.01 -6.95 -19.76
N THR A 38 -6.21 -7.12 -20.30
CA THR A 38 -6.65 -6.47 -21.55
C THR A 38 -7.29 -5.09 -21.35
N PHE A 39 -7.13 -4.49 -20.16
CA PHE A 39 -7.81 -3.25 -19.78
C PHE A 39 -6.95 -2.03 -20.09
N ASN A 40 -7.56 -1.05 -20.77
CA ASN A 40 -6.90 0.21 -21.14
C ASN A 40 -7.15 1.34 -20.13
N THR A 41 -8.13 1.18 -19.23
CA THR A 41 -8.47 2.17 -18.19
C THR A 41 -8.59 1.51 -16.82
N GLU A 42 -8.26 2.26 -15.76
CA GLU A 42 -8.41 1.81 -14.37
C GLU A 42 -9.87 1.47 -14.07
N GLU A 43 -10.81 2.25 -14.61
CA GLU A 43 -12.23 2.01 -14.46
C GLU A 43 -12.65 0.65 -15.03
N ALA A 44 -12.21 0.31 -16.25
CA ALA A 44 -12.54 -0.99 -16.85
C ALA A 44 -11.91 -2.15 -16.06
N TYR A 45 -10.66 -1.98 -15.61
CA TYR A 45 -9.97 -2.94 -14.75
C TYR A 45 -10.71 -3.17 -13.42
N TYR A 46 -11.23 -2.10 -12.82
CA TYR A 46 -12.03 -2.20 -11.59
C TYR A 46 -13.41 -2.78 -11.82
N ASN A 47 -14.08 -2.41 -12.93
CA ASN A 47 -15.40 -2.93 -13.26
C ASN A 47 -15.37 -4.45 -13.51
N GLU A 48 -14.25 -4.98 -13.99
CA GLU A 48 -14.02 -6.42 -14.08
C GLU A 48 -14.09 -7.10 -12.70
N TYR A 49 -13.47 -6.51 -11.68
CA TYR A 49 -13.61 -7.00 -10.31
C TYR A 49 -15.02 -6.74 -9.77
N LYS A 50 -15.58 -5.53 -9.87
CA LYS A 50 -16.90 -5.19 -9.31
C LYS A 50 -17.99 -6.18 -9.73
N SER A 51 -17.95 -6.64 -10.98
CA SER A 51 -18.90 -7.61 -11.54
C SER A 51 -18.68 -9.07 -11.11
N SER A 52 -17.57 -9.41 -10.44
CA SER A 52 -17.20 -10.78 -10.07
C SER A 52 -17.42 -11.05 -8.58
N ILE A 53 -17.93 -12.24 -8.22
CA ILE A 53 -18.04 -12.68 -6.81
C ILE A 53 -16.63 -12.90 -6.25
N PHE A 54 -15.85 -13.74 -6.93
CA PHE A 54 -14.49 -14.09 -6.55
C PHE A 54 -13.46 -13.46 -7.50
N ALA A 55 -12.24 -13.28 -7.01
CA ALA A 55 -11.11 -12.98 -7.88
C ALA A 55 -9.86 -13.73 -7.41
N LEU A 56 -9.11 -14.29 -8.36
CA LEU A 56 -7.87 -14.98 -8.06
C LEU A 56 -6.80 -13.97 -7.65
N THR A 57 -6.16 -14.22 -6.51
CA THR A 57 -4.92 -13.54 -6.13
C THR A 57 -3.91 -14.54 -5.62
N THR A 58 -2.63 -14.17 -5.62
CA THR A 58 -1.54 -15.02 -5.16
C THR A 58 -0.31 -14.17 -4.88
N LYS A 59 0.70 -14.76 -4.24
CA LYS A 59 2.04 -14.18 -4.15
C LYS A 59 2.66 -14.06 -5.55
N LYS A 60 3.48 -13.03 -5.77
CA LYS A 60 4.33 -12.90 -6.97
C LYS A 60 5.80 -12.93 -6.55
N GLY A 61 6.49 -11.80 -6.63
CA GLY A 61 7.84 -11.68 -6.07
C GLY A 61 7.81 -11.84 -4.54
N GLY A 62 6.87 -11.16 -3.88
CA GLY A 62 6.53 -11.32 -2.46
C GLY A 62 5.09 -11.80 -2.25
N TRP A 63 4.72 -12.05 -0.99
CA TRP A 63 3.35 -12.40 -0.61
C TRP A 63 2.40 -11.22 -0.66
N ASP A 64 2.86 -10.01 -0.33
CA ASP A 64 2.06 -8.80 -0.38
C ASP A 64 2.02 -8.22 -1.79
N CYS A 65 0.83 -8.11 -2.37
CA CYS A 65 0.65 -7.64 -3.74
C CYS A 65 -0.48 -6.62 -3.78
N MET A 66 -0.30 -5.54 -4.56
CA MET A 66 -1.31 -4.49 -4.69
C MET A 66 -2.69 -5.03 -5.11
N ARG A 67 -2.71 -6.12 -5.88
CA ARG A 67 -3.93 -6.81 -6.30
C ARG A 67 -4.82 -7.26 -5.16
N HIS A 68 -4.26 -7.66 -4.01
CA HIS A 68 -5.07 -8.07 -2.85
C HIS A 68 -6.03 -6.95 -2.45
N TYR A 69 -5.52 -5.72 -2.43
CA TYR A 69 -6.25 -4.52 -2.06
C TYR A 69 -7.20 -4.08 -3.16
N GLU A 70 -6.81 -4.19 -4.44
CA GLU A 70 -7.68 -3.90 -5.58
C GLU A 70 -8.91 -4.82 -5.61
N VAL A 71 -8.72 -6.11 -5.34
CA VAL A 71 -9.81 -7.09 -5.22
C VAL A 71 -10.74 -6.73 -4.06
N LEU A 72 -10.18 -6.47 -2.88
CA LEU A 72 -10.95 -6.10 -1.69
C LEU A 72 -11.72 -4.79 -1.89
N ALA A 73 -11.08 -3.76 -2.47
CA ALA A 73 -11.67 -2.45 -2.71
C ALA A 73 -12.84 -2.48 -3.69
N ASN A 74 -12.89 -3.46 -4.60
CA ASN A 74 -13.98 -3.65 -5.55
C ASN A 74 -15.08 -4.60 -5.04
N GLY A 75 -15.04 -4.99 -3.76
CA GLY A 75 -16.05 -5.84 -3.13
C GLY A 75 -16.04 -7.28 -3.68
N CYS A 76 -14.87 -7.78 -4.09
CA CYS A 76 -14.68 -9.19 -4.43
C CYS A 76 -14.21 -9.97 -3.21
N ILE A 77 -14.51 -11.27 -3.21
CA ILE A 77 -13.94 -12.22 -2.28
C ILE A 77 -12.64 -12.77 -2.89
N PRO A 78 -11.46 -12.53 -2.28
CA PRO A 78 -10.22 -13.08 -2.79
C PRO A 78 -10.24 -14.61 -2.70
N TYR A 79 -9.92 -15.28 -3.80
CA TYR A 79 -9.44 -16.65 -3.79
C TYR A 79 -7.92 -16.61 -3.82
N PHE A 80 -7.28 -16.93 -2.70
CA PHE A 80 -5.83 -16.93 -2.50
C PHE A 80 -5.35 -18.35 -2.16
N PRO A 81 -5.17 -19.23 -3.17
CA PRO A 81 -4.65 -20.58 -2.94
C PRO A 81 -3.36 -20.56 -2.12
N SER A 82 -3.20 -21.51 -1.19
CA SER A 82 -1.95 -21.70 -0.44
C SER A 82 -1.59 -20.56 0.52
N ILE A 83 -2.53 -19.67 0.85
CA ILE A 83 -2.30 -18.60 1.85
C ILE A 83 -1.97 -19.16 3.24
N GLU A 84 -2.39 -20.39 3.55
CA GLU A 84 -2.04 -21.11 4.78
C GLU A 84 -0.53 -21.34 4.94
N TYR A 85 0.25 -21.28 3.86
CA TYR A 85 1.71 -21.38 3.89
C TYR A 85 2.40 -20.01 4.00
N CYS A 86 1.64 -18.90 4.08
CA CYS A 86 2.20 -17.57 4.28
C CYS A 86 2.73 -17.44 5.71
N PRO A 87 4.03 -17.12 5.92
CA PRO A 87 4.60 -16.92 7.26
C PRO A 87 3.79 -15.92 8.08
N ASN A 88 3.68 -16.16 9.39
CA ASN A 88 2.86 -15.31 10.28
C ASN A 88 3.34 -13.85 10.35
N THR A 89 4.63 -13.61 10.09
CA THR A 89 5.29 -12.29 10.08
C THR A 89 5.01 -11.48 8.80
N ILE A 90 4.61 -12.13 7.71
CA ILE A 90 4.28 -11.51 6.42
C ILE A 90 2.78 -11.29 6.31
N LEU A 91 2.30 -10.28 5.57
CA LEU A 91 0.87 -9.95 5.47
C LEU A 91 0.21 -9.74 6.86
N ALA A 92 0.97 -9.25 7.84
CA ALA A 92 0.55 -9.21 9.24
C ALA A 92 -0.71 -8.37 9.48
N LEU A 93 -0.97 -7.38 8.62
CA LEU A 93 -2.14 -6.50 8.72
C LEU A 93 -3.30 -6.92 7.81
N LEU A 94 -3.10 -7.90 6.92
CA LEU A 94 -4.16 -8.47 6.09
C LEU A 94 -4.98 -9.48 6.91
N PRO A 95 -6.31 -9.62 6.69
CA PRO A 95 -7.16 -10.49 7.49
C PRO A 95 -7.02 -11.95 7.03
N LYS A 96 -5.87 -12.59 7.25
CA LYS A 96 -5.56 -13.96 6.76
C LYS A 96 -6.64 -14.99 7.08
N LYS A 97 -7.23 -14.92 8.27
CA LYS A 97 -8.34 -15.80 8.66
C LYS A 97 -9.54 -15.65 7.72
N LEU A 98 -9.96 -14.41 7.44
CA LEU A 98 -11.03 -14.14 6.47
C LEU A 98 -10.63 -14.57 5.05
N LEU A 99 -9.36 -14.46 4.66
CA LEU A 99 -8.92 -14.92 3.34
C LEU A 99 -8.97 -16.45 3.22
N ILE A 100 -8.65 -17.19 4.28
CA ILE A 100 -8.81 -18.66 4.34
C ILE A 100 -10.30 -19.05 4.28
N GLU A 101 -11.16 -18.34 4.99
CA GLU A 101 -12.62 -18.51 4.90
C GLU A 101 -13.13 -18.21 3.48
N GLY A 102 -12.59 -17.18 2.82
CA GLY A 102 -12.88 -16.87 1.41
C GLY A 102 -12.50 -18.01 0.46
N ASN A 103 -11.36 -18.68 0.70
CA ASN A 103 -10.98 -19.88 -0.04
C ASN A 103 -11.97 -21.04 0.16
N ALA A 104 -12.44 -21.24 1.39
CA ALA A 104 -13.46 -22.26 1.67
C ALA A 104 -14.78 -21.94 0.94
N LEU A 105 -15.20 -20.68 0.94
CA LEU A 105 -16.40 -20.23 0.24
C LEU A 105 -16.29 -20.39 -1.29
N TYR A 106 -15.12 -20.09 -1.86
CA TYR A 106 -14.84 -20.37 -3.27
C TYR A 106 -14.96 -21.87 -3.57
N LYS A 107 -14.33 -22.73 -2.76
CA LYS A 107 -14.36 -24.19 -2.94
C LYS A 107 -15.78 -24.76 -2.81
N LYS A 108 -16.64 -24.16 -1.98
CA LYS A 108 -18.06 -24.52 -1.85
C LYS A 108 -18.81 -24.31 -3.16
N TYR A 109 -18.57 -23.20 -3.86
CA TYR A 109 -19.36 -22.79 -5.03
C TYR A 109 -18.71 -23.02 -6.40
N LYS A 110 -17.42 -23.40 -6.47
CA LYS A 110 -16.68 -23.52 -7.75
C LYS A 110 -17.31 -24.45 -8.80
N ASN A 111 -18.12 -25.41 -8.37
CA ASN A 111 -18.80 -26.37 -9.25
C ASN A 111 -20.32 -26.14 -9.29
N THR A 112 -20.80 -25.05 -8.69
CA THR A 112 -22.21 -24.67 -8.62
C THR A 112 -22.53 -23.77 -9.81
N LYS A 113 -23.71 -23.95 -10.43
CA LYS A 113 -24.17 -23.03 -11.47
C LYS A 113 -24.40 -21.64 -10.86
N PHE A 114 -24.14 -20.59 -11.62
CA PHE A 114 -24.22 -19.21 -11.11
C PHE A 114 -25.57 -18.87 -10.47
N GLU A 115 -26.65 -19.35 -11.06
CA GLU A 115 -28.05 -19.18 -10.60
C GLU A 115 -28.38 -19.91 -9.29
N ASP A 116 -27.58 -20.92 -8.91
CA ASP A 116 -27.76 -21.72 -7.69
C ASP A 116 -26.86 -21.23 -6.53
N ILE A 117 -26.08 -20.17 -6.73
CA ILE A 117 -25.21 -19.61 -5.69
C ILE A 117 -26.03 -18.78 -4.70
N ASP A 118 -25.80 -18.99 -3.40
CA ASP A 118 -26.34 -18.09 -2.37
C ASP A 118 -25.64 -16.72 -2.45
N MET A 119 -26.28 -15.81 -3.17
CA MET A 119 -25.81 -14.44 -3.35
C MET A 119 -25.82 -13.63 -2.06
N ASN A 120 -26.68 -13.96 -1.09
CA ASN A 120 -26.71 -13.29 0.20
C ASN A 120 -25.52 -13.70 1.06
N GLU A 121 -25.17 -14.99 1.09
CA GLU A 121 -23.97 -15.47 1.77
C GLU A 121 -22.71 -14.79 1.20
N CYS A 122 -22.58 -14.76 -0.13
CA CYS A 122 -21.47 -14.10 -0.80
C CYS A 122 -21.42 -12.59 -0.51
N LYS A 123 -22.56 -11.90 -0.59
CA LYS A 123 -22.64 -10.46 -0.30
C LYS A 123 -22.27 -10.16 1.15
N ASN A 124 -22.79 -10.93 2.11
CA ASN A 124 -22.49 -10.77 3.53
C ASN A 124 -21.01 -11.00 3.83
N PHE A 125 -20.39 -12.00 3.19
CA PHE A 125 -18.97 -12.26 3.36
C PHE A 125 -18.10 -11.15 2.73
N SER A 126 -18.46 -10.70 1.52
CA SER A 126 -17.78 -9.59 0.87
C SER A 126 -17.89 -8.29 1.67
N GLN A 127 -19.05 -8.02 2.30
CA GLN A 127 -19.23 -6.87 3.17
C GLN A 127 -18.27 -6.89 4.37
N LYS A 128 -18.08 -8.05 5.03
CA LYS A 128 -17.11 -8.19 6.12
C LYS A 128 -15.68 -7.85 5.68
N LEU A 129 -15.28 -8.31 4.50
CA LEU A 129 -13.97 -8.01 3.91
C LEU A 129 -13.81 -6.52 3.58
N LEU A 130 -14.83 -5.91 2.99
CA LEU A 130 -14.84 -4.49 2.65
C LEU A 130 -14.77 -3.61 3.91
N ASP A 131 -15.53 -3.96 4.95
CA ASP A 131 -15.50 -3.25 6.24
C ASP A 131 -14.18 -3.40 6.98
N TYR A 132 -13.52 -4.56 6.86
CA TYR A 132 -12.14 -4.70 7.33
C TYR A 132 -11.19 -3.79 6.54
N THR A 133 -11.35 -3.76 5.22
CA THR A 133 -10.48 -2.98 4.32
C THR A 133 -10.58 -1.49 4.60
N ARG A 134 -11.80 -0.95 4.76
CA ARG A 134 -12.03 0.46 5.14
C ARG A 134 -11.33 0.84 6.43
N ARG A 135 -11.43 -0.02 7.44
CA ARG A 135 -10.92 0.25 8.78
C ARG A 135 -9.39 0.15 8.87
N ASN A 136 -8.78 -0.77 8.11
CA ASN A 136 -7.40 -1.18 8.37
C ASN A 136 -6.46 -1.05 7.17
N LEU A 137 -6.98 -1.10 5.94
CA LEU A 137 -6.16 -1.26 4.72
C LEU A 137 -6.27 -0.06 3.76
N THR A 138 -6.94 1.02 4.18
CA THR A 138 -6.89 2.28 3.43
C THR A 138 -5.54 2.98 3.64
N THR A 139 -5.13 3.84 2.72
CA THR A 139 -3.89 4.62 2.89
C THR A 139 -3.93 5.47 4.16
N ILE A 140 -5.09 6.05 4.51
CA ILE A 140 -5.27 6.83 5.74
C ILE A 140 -5.17 5.91 6.97
N ALA A 141 -5.80 4.73 6.95
CA ALA A 141 -5.66 3.76 8.04
C ALA A 141 -4.19 3.31 8.23
N MET A 142 -3.46 3.10 7.13
CA MET A 142 -2.05 2.73 7.16
C MET A 142 -1.16 3.84 7.71
N ALA A 143 -1.42 5.10 7.34
CA ALA A 143 -0.74 6.26 7.89
C ALA A 143 -0.99 6.42 9.39
N LYS A 144 -2.23 6.22 9.85
CA LYS A 144 -2.58 6.22 11.28
C LYS A 144 -1.88 5.09 12.03
N TYR A 145 -1.88 3.87 11.47
CA TYR A 145 -1.14 2.74 12.02
C TYR A 145 0.36 3.05 12.12
N PHE A 146 0.96 3.62 11.07
CA PHE A 146 2.37 3.98 11.04
C PHE A 146 2.71 4.96 12.18
N ILE A 147 1.97 6.06 12.32
CA ILE A 147 2.17 7.06 13.39
C ILE A 147 1.95 6.43 14.77
N TYR A 148 0.87 5.67 14.95
CA TYR A 148 0.56 5.00 16.21
C TYR A 148 1.68 4.03 16.64
N THR A 149 2.20 3.25 15.69
CA THR A 149 3.24 2.24 15.92
C THR A 149 4.56 2.85 16.36
N LEU A 150 4.87 4.07 15.91
CA LEU A 150 6.06 4.78 16.36
C LEU A 150 6.02 5.10 17.86
N ASN A 151 4.81 5.22 18.45
CA ASN A 151 4.56 5.55 19.85
C ASN A 151 5.34 6.79 20.31
N MET A 152 5.30 7.86 19.50
CA MET A 152 5.96 9.13 19.81
C MET A 152 4.90 10.22 19.98
N PRO A 153 5.04 11.10 20.99
CA PRO A 153 4.12 12.22 21.15
C PRO A 153 4.29 13.22 20.01
N ASN A 154 3.18 13.83 19.56
CA ASN A 154 3.16 15.03 18.71
C ASN A 154 3.92 14.91 17.38
N ILE A 155 3.72 13.83 16.61
CA ILE A 155 4.19 13.79 15.21
C ILE A 155 3.25 14.66 14.37
N GLU A 156 3.68 15.87 14.05
CA GLU A 156 2.93 16.82 13.23
C GLU A 156 3.59 17.06 11.88
N ARG A 157 4.93 17.04 11.82
CA ARG A 157 5.73 17.28 10.61
C ARG A 157 6.62 16.10 10.29
N ILE A 158 6.51 15.61 9.06
CA ILE A 158 7.26 14.45 8.56
C ILE A 158 8.00 14.86 7.29
N LEU A 159 9.29 14.54 7.22
CA LEU A 159 10.03 14.57 5.96
C LEU A 159 10.23 13.15 5.42
N ILE A 160 9.79 12.90 4.19
CA ILE A 160 10.03 11.67 3.46
C ILE A 160 11.15 11.89 2.45
N LEU A 161 12.32 11.32 2.70
CA LEU A 161 13.49 11.38 1.83
C LEU A 161 13.48 10.21 0.83
N ASN A 162 13.64 10.54 -0.45
CA ASN A 162 13.54 9.60 -1.56
C ASN A 162 14.86 9.52 -2.34
N GLY A 163 15.43 8.33 -2.52
CA GLY A 163 16.48 8.17 -3.52
C GLY A 163 15.90 8.19 -4.93
N LYS A 164 15.67 7.01 -5.51
CA LYS A 164 14.98 6.86 -6.80
C LYS A 164 13.47 7.02 -6.64
N THR A 165 12.86 7.88 -7.46
CA THR A 165 11.43 8.22 -7.40
C THR A 165 10.54 7.38 -8.33
N ASN A 166 11.09 6.33 -8.99
CA ASN A 166 10.30 5.35 -9.76
C ASN A 166 9.24 4.66 -8.88
N PRO A 167 8.10 4.21 -9.43
CA PRO A 167 7.02 3.60 -8.66
C PRO A 167 7.45 2.55 -7.63
N ASP A 168 6.88 2.69 -6.43
CA ASP A 168 7.03 1.73 -5.32
C ASP A 168 5.74 1.75 -4.51
N TYR A 169 5.00 0.64 -4.48
CA TYR A 169 3.67 0.62 -3.85
C TYR A 169 3.72 0.96 -2.35
N LEU A 170 4.75 0.50 -1.61
CA LEU A 170 4.84 0.78 -0.18
C LEU A 170 5.01 2.28 0.07
N ARG A 171 6.02 2.89 -0.55
CA ARG A 171 6.24 4.33 -0.45
C ARG A 171 5.04 5.12 -0.94
N CYS A 172 4.52 4.80 -2.13
CA CYS A 172 3.46 5.60 -2.73
C CYS A 172 2.16 5.53 -1.91
N SER A 173 1.79 4.35 -1.41
CA SER A 173 0.57 4.20 -0.59
C SER A 173 0.72 4.86 0.79
N LEU A 174 1.88 4.74 1.44
CA LEU A 174 2.11 5.42 2.73
C LEU A 174 2.22 6.94 2.56
N LEU A 175 2.95 7.44 1.55
CA LEU A 175 3.04 8.87 1.24
C LEU A 175 1.65 9.46 0.96
N HIS A 176 0.82 8.76 0.18
CA HIS A 176 -0.57 9.17 -0.05
C HIS A 176 -1.31 9.34 1.28
N GLY A 177 -1.27 8.33 2.15
CA GLY A 177 -1.95 8.38 3.45
C GLY A 177 -1.46 9.48 4.37
N LEU A 178 -0.14 9.70 4.44
CA LEU A 178 0.46 10.74 5.28
C LEU A 178 0.14 12.14 4.76
N LYS A 179 0.09 12.35 3.44
CA LYS A 179 -0.32 13.62 2.82
C LYS A 179 -1.81 13.90 3.04
N GLU A 180 -2.67 12.91 2.94
CA GLU A 180 -4.10 13.07 3.28
C GLU A 180 -4.31 13.43 4.76
N LEU A 181 -3.47 12.88 5.66
CA LEU A 181 -3.59 13.11 7.09
C LEU A 181 -2.97 14.44 7.57
N LEU A 182 -1.81 14.81 7.04
CA LEU A 182 -0.99 15.93 7.53
C LEU A 182 -0.91 17.10 6.54
N GLY A 183 -1.45 16.93 5.33
CA GLY A 183 -1.38 17.94 4.26
C GLY A 183 0.08 18.33 3.96
N LYS A 184 0.33 19.64 3.98
CA LYS A 184 1.67 20.22 3.72
C LYS A 184 2.69 19.90 4.80
N ASN A 185 2.27 19.46 5.99
CA ASN A 185 3.20 19.08 7.05
C ASN A 185 3.89 17.73 6.79
N CYS A 186 3.41 16.93 5.84
CA CYS A 186 4.17 15.83 5.27
C CYS A 186 4.89 16.34 4.01
N HIS A 187 6.21 16.52 4.08
CA HIS A 187 7.02 16.89 2.91
C HIS A 187 7.71 15.65 2.32
N ASP A 188 7.83 15.58 0.99
CA ASP A 188 8.55 14.51 0.28
C ASP A 188 9.62 15.14 -0.60
N SER A 189 10.89 14.77 -0.41
CA SER A 189 12.02 15.33 -1.15
C SER A 189 13.00 14.24 -1.61
N PRO A 190 13.44 14.25 -2.88
CA PRO A 190 12.76 14.92 -3.98
C PRO A 190 11.31 14.42 -4.09
N LYS A 191 10.45 15.28 -4.65
CA LYS A 191 9.06 14.97 -5.00
C LYS A 191 8.92 13.62 -5.68
N VAL A 192 7.96 12.78 -5.26
CA VAL A 192 7.57 11.57 -6.01
C VAL A 192 6.54 11.96 -7.07
N PRO A 193 6.90 12.19 -8.35
CA PRO A 193 6.06 12.98 -9.25
C PRO A 193 4.72 12.33 -9.58
N HIS A 194 4.70 11.00 -9.75
CA HIS A 194 3.54 10.28 -10.29
C HIS A 194 2.39 10.12 -9.29
N ILE A 195 2.58 10.38 -8.00
CA ILE A 195 1.49 10.36 -7.02
C ILE A 195 0.61 11.61 -7.14
N TYR A 196 1.17 12.70 -7.66
CA TYR A 196 0.50 13.99 -7.83
C TYR A 196 -0.23 14.04 -9.17
N LYS A 197 -1.31 14.83 -9.20
CA LYS A 197 -2.01 15.18 -10.44
C LYS A 197 -1.10 16.03 -11.32
N SER A 198 -1.03 15.66 -12.59
CA SER A 198 -0.19 16.30 -13.59
C SER A 198 -0.69 15.97 -15.00
N ASN A 199 -0.63 16.97 -15.88
CA ASN A 199 -0.96 16.83 -17.30
C ASN A 199 0.24 16.38 -18.16
N THR A 200 1.45 16.32 -17.58
CA THR A 200 2.68 15.98 -18.31
C THR A 200 3.13 14.53 -18.11
N ILE A 201 2.59 13.84 -17.10
CA ILE A 201 2.94 12.45 -16.79
C ILE A 201 2.05 11.50 -17.56
N ASN A 202 2.66 10.58 -18.30
CA ASN A 202 1.94 9.47 -18.91
C ASN A 202 1.82 8.30 -17.90
N TYR A 203 0.74 8.28 -17.13
CA TYR A 203 0.51 7.29 -16.07
C TYR A 203 0.43 5.85 -16.58
N THR A 204 -0.05 5.63 -17.81
CA THR A 204 -0.20 4.26 -18.35
C THR A 204 1.13 3.58 -18.64
N LYS A 205 2.24 4.34 -18.68
CA LYS A 205 3.61 3.80 -18.78
C LYS A 205 4.21 3.38 -17.44
N LEU A 206 3.54 3.67 -16.32
CA LEU A 206 3.99 3.24 -15.01
C LEU A 206 3.71 1.75 -14.81
N TYR A 207 4.42 1.12 -13.87
CA TYR A 207 4.17 -0.25 -13.49
C TYR A 207 2.70 -0.45 -13.08
N GLY A 208 2.06 -1.51 -13.58
CA GLY A 208 0.63 -1.74 -13.35
C GLY A 208 -0.26 -0.63 -13.91
N ASN A 209 0.17 0.04 -14.98
CA ASN A 209 -0.52 1.17 -15.63
C ASN A 209 -0.78 2.37 -14.69
N GLY A 210 -0.09 2.44 -13.55
CA GLY A 210 -0.31 3.48 -12.55
C GLY A 210 -1.61 3.32 -11.75
N TYR A 211 -2.33 2.21 -11.91
CA TYR A 211 -3.60 1.99 -11.21
C TYR A 211 -3.40 1.97 -9.70
N SER A 212 -4.38 2.48 -8.97
CA SER A 212 -4.48 2.45 -7.50
C SER A 212 -3.56 3.40 -6.73
N TYR A 213 -2.44 3.88 -7.29
CA TYR A 213 -1.45 4.67 -6.53
C TYR A 213 -0.97 5.98 -7.20
N SER A 214 -1.38 6.26 -8.44
CA SER A 214 -0.92 7.44 -9.18
C SER A 214 -2.04 8.44 -9.45
N ASN A 215 -1.69 9.70 -9.74
CA ASN A 215 -2.63 10.78 -10.06
C ASN A 215 -3.68 11.03 -8.94
N LEU A 216 -3.26 10.94 -7.67
CA LEU A 216 -4.16 11.01 -6.51
C LEU A 216 -4.11 12.36 -5.81
N LEU A 217 -2.90 12.87 -5.54
CA LEU A 217 -2.70 14.06 -4.72
C LEU A 217 -2.76 15.34 -5.56
N ASP A 218 -3.33 16.40 -5.00
CA ASP A 218 -3.23 17.73 -5.61
C ASP A 218 -1.78 18.24 -5.59
N SER A 219 -1.32 18.89 -6.66
CA SER A 219 0.05 19.40 -6.74
C SER A 219 0.35 20.45 -5.67
N SER A 220 -0.66 21.16 -5.16
CA SER A 220 -0.52 22.15 -4.08
C SER A 220 -0.13 21.55 -2.72
N LEU A 221 -0.23 20.23 -2.55
CA LEU A 221 0.23 19.52 -1.35
C LEU A 221 1.76 19.33 -1.31
N HIS A 222 2.47 19.68 -2.39
CA HIS A 222 3.92 19.72 -2.41
C HIS A 222 4.38 21.18 -2.45
N ASP A 223 5.22 21.55 -1.50
CA ASP A 223 5.87 22.86 -1.47
C ASP A 223 7.18 22.78 -2.27
N GLU A 224 7.22 23.42 -3.43
CA GLU A 224 8.43 23.42 -4.28
C GLU A 224 9.55 24.29 -3.68
N MET A 225 9.21 25.26 -2.84
CA MET A 225 10.20 26.15 -2.23
C MET A 225 10.99 25.45 -1.12
N SER A 226 10.41 24.45 -0.47
CA SER A 226 11.10 23.71 0.60
C SER A 226 12.26 22.85 0.10
N GLU A 227 12.34 22.57 -1.21
CA GLU A 227 13.52 21.93 -1.80
C GLU A 227 14.77 22.84 -1.69
N ASN A 228 14.59 24.17 -1.75
CA ASN A 228 15.69 25.13 -1.63
C ASN A 228 16.19 25.28 -0.19
N THR A 229 15.33 25.02 0.80
CA THR A 229 15.63 25.15 2.24
C THR A 229 15.85 23.82 2.93
N LEU A 230 15.80 22.68 2.20
CA LEU A 230 15.77 21.33 2.76
C LEU A 230 16.89 21.08 3.77
N ILE A 231 18.13 21.45 3.42
CA ILE A 231 19.30 21.20 4.26
C ILE A 231 19.27 22.04 5.53
N ASP A 232 18.85 23.29 5.43
CA ASP A 232 18.72 24.18 6.59
C ASP A 232 17.56 23.75 7.49
N ASP A 233 16.44 23.31 6.90
CA ASP A 233 15.29 22.74 7.60
C ASP A 233 15.66 21.44 8.36
N ILE A 234 16.50 20.58 7.76
CA ILE A 234 17.05 19.39 8.42
C ILE A 234 17.92 19.81 9.62
N LYS A 235 18.89 20.71 9.41
CA LYS A 235 19.79 21.20 10.47
C LYS A 235 19.05 21.88 11.62
N ALA A 236 17.98 22.61 11.31
CA ALA A 236 17.12 23.28 12.28
C ALA A 236 16.14 22.32 12.98
N MET A 237 16.19 21.02 12.70
CA MET A 237 15.29 20.00 13.25
C MET A 237 13.80 20.33 13.06
N LYS A 238 13.42 20.88 11.89
CA LYS A 238 12.05 21.32 11.59
C LYS A 238 11.01 20.19 11.61
N TYR A 239 11.44 18.96 11.35
CA TYR A 239 10.58 17.79 11.25
C TYR A 239 10.63 16.98 12.55
N ASP A 240 9.53 16.32 12.91
CA ASP A 240 9.48 15.49 14.10
C ASP A 240 10.17 14.14 13.86
N ILE A 241 10.05 13.62 12.63
CA ILE A 241 10.70 12.40 12.15
C ILE A 241 11.16 12.54 10.69
N ILE A 242 12.18 11.77 10.34
CA ILE A 242 12.68 11.60 8.98
C ILE A 242 12.39 10.16 8.52
N VAL A 243 11.72 10.02 7.38
CA VAL A 243 11.36 8.73 6.81
C VAL A 243 12.12 8.52 5.50
N TYR A 244 12.87 7.44 5.38
CA TYR A 244 13.41 7.00 4.10
C TYR A 244 12.38 6.13 3.39
N GLY A 245 11.75 6.70 2.36
CA GLY A 245 10.64 6.07 1.64
C GLY A 245 10.98 4.72 1.03
N SER A 246 12.26 4.45 0.77
CA SER A 246 12.79 3.12 0.50
C SER A 246 14.30 3.14 0.70
N TYR A 247 14.80 2.51 1.76
CA TYR A 247 16.25 2.55 2.03
C TYR A 247 17.08 1.76 1.00
N HIS A 248 16.46 0.89 0.22
CA HIS A 248 17.09 0.19 -0.90
C HIS A 248 17.26 1.04 -2.15
N ARG A 249 16.43 2.07 -2.31
CA ARG A 249 16.42 2.92 -3.50
C ARG A 249 17.18 4.22 -3.31
N GLY A 250 17.91 4.35 -2.20
CA GLY A 250 18.79 5.48 -1.91
C GLY A 250 18.30 6.27 -0.69
N MET A 251 19.27 6.73 0.10
CA MET A 251 19.06 7.47 1.34
C MET A 251 19.78 8.83 1.24
N PRO A 252 19.21 9.80 0.50
CA PRO A 252 19.86 11.10 0.33
C PRO A 252 20.07 11.78 1.67
N HIS A 253 21.18 12.52 1.79
CA HIS A 253 21.57 13.27 2.99
C HIS A 253 21.70 12.43 4.27
N TYR A 254 21.84 11.10 4.18
CA TYR A 254 21.85 10.25 5.36
C TYR A 254 22.94 10.58 6.37
N ASP A 255 24.13 10.97 5.90
CA ASP A 255 25.21 11.36 6.80
C ASP A 255 24.88 12.60 7.62
N LEU A 256 24.21 13.59 7.02
CA LEU A 256 23.71 14.77 7.73
C LEU A 256 22.56 14.40 8.66
N VAL A 257 21.61 13.59 8.19
CA VAL A 257 20.43 13.23 8.98
C VAL A 257 20.82 12.46 10.24
N GLN A 258 21.75 11.51 10.16
CA GLN A 258 22.21 10.74 11.33
C GLN A 258 23.03 11.57 12.32
N GLU A 259 23.63 12.68 11.87
CA GLU A 259 24.35 13.62 12.75
C GLU A 259 23.37 14.50 13.54
N ILE A 260 22.26 14.91 12.92
CA ILE A 260 21.32 15.87 13.50
C ILE A 260 20.16 15.20 14.26
N TYR A 261 19.60 14.11 13.74
CA TYR A 261 18.43 13.46 14.31
C TYR A 261 18.82 12.24 15.16
N PRO A 262 18.19 12.06 16.34
CA PRO A 262 18.37 10.84 17.12
C PRO A 262 17.85 9.63 16.33
N GLY A 263 18.45 8.47 16.57
CA GLY A 263 18.20 7.26 15.80
C GLY A 263 16.72 6.87 15.72
N ASP A 264 15.97 7.03 16.80
CA ASP A 264 14.56 6.65 16.92
C ASP A 264 13.60 7.58 16.16
N LYS A 265 14.07 8.74 15.70
CA LYS A 265 13.39 9.67 14.77
C LYS A 265 13.69 9.38 13.31
N ILE A 266 14.57 8.42 13.01
CA ILE A 266 14.94 8.02 11.64
C ILE A 266 14.25 6.68 11.33
N ILE A 267 13.35 6.71 10.36
CA ILE A 267 12.48 5.59 10.01
C ILE A 267 12.84 5.06 8.63
N LEU A 268 13.00 3.75 8.47
CA LEU A 268 13.39 3.11 7.20
C LEU A 268 12.27 2.19 6.70
N LEU A 269 11.86 2.36 5.44
CA LEU A 269 10.88 1.47 4.80
C LEU A 269 11.55 0.40 3.93
N CYS A 270 11.19 -0.87 4.17
CA CYS A 270 11.56 -2.02 3.36
C CYS A 270 10.35 -2.55 2.57
N GLY A 271 10.30 -2.23 1.28
CA GLY A 271 9.25 -2.69 0.36
C GLY A 271 9.66 -3.88 -0.51
N GLU A 272 10.84 -4.47 -0.31
CA GLU A 272 11.37 -5.54 -1.17
C GLU A 272 10.55 -6.82 -1.08
N ASP A 273 10.58 -7.60 -2.17
CA ASP A 273 9.83 -8.86 -2.34
C ASP A 273 10.50 -10.07 -1.69
N THR A 274 11.82 -10.05 -1.55
CA THR A 274 12.60 -11.18 -1.04
C THR A 274 13.58 -10.75 0.04
N HIS A 275 13.85 -11.66 0.98
CA HIS A 275 14.65 -11.38 2.17
C HIS A 275 16.12 -11.72 1.99
N SER A 276 16.96 -10.69 2.06
CA SER A 276 18.37 -10.74 2.46
C SER A 276 18.86 -9.36 2.94
N CYS A 277 17.92 -8.52 3.37
CA CYS A 277 18.20 -7.13 3.73
C CYS A 277 18.99 -7.09 5.03
N ARG A 278 20.25 -6.66 4.96
CA ARG A 278 21.11 -6.47 6.15
C ARG A 278 20.78 -5.15 6.84
N TYR A 279 19.80 -5.19 7.73
CA TYR A 279 19.33 -4.01 8.47
C TYR A 279 19.88 -3.89 9.90
N ASP A 280 20.64 -4.88 10.38
CA ASP A 280 21.18 -4.89 11.76
C ASP A 280 21.97 -3.62 12.08
N LYS A 281 22.81 -3.17 11.14
CA LYS A 281 23.57 -1.91 11.24
C LYS A 281 22.70 -0.66 11.46
N TYR A 282 21.44 -0.69 11.05
CA TYR A 282 20.50 0.42 11.25
C TYR A 282 19.81 0.31 12.61
N LEU A 283 19.55 -0.92 13.07
CA LEU A 283 19.05 -1.17 14.42
C LEU A 283 20.09 -0.78 15.49
N GLU A 284 21.37 -1.07 15.25
CA GLU A 284 22.48 -0.64 16.11
C GLU A 284 22.57 0.89 16.25
N LYS A 285 22.14 1.62 15.22
CA LYS A 285 22.03 3.10 15.23
C LYS A 285 20.72 3.61 15.84
N GLY A 286 19.87 2.73 16.37
CA GLY A 286 18.58 3.08 16.97
C GLY A 286 17.46 3.39 15.97
N HIS A 287 17.66 3.16 14.67
CA HIS A 287 16.63 3.40 13.67
C HIS A 287 15.44 2.46 13.82
N LYS A 288 14.25 2.97 13.48
CA LYS A 288 13.04 2.16 13.40
C LYS A 288 12.83 1.69 11.96
N LEU A 289 12.46 0.43 11.79
CA LEU A 289 12.23 -0.16 10.47
C LEU A 289 10.78 -0.62 10.33
N PHE A 290 10.19 -0.32 9.18
CA PHE A 290 8.91 -0.89 8.75
C PHE A 290 9.17 -1.80 7.57
N ILE A 291 8.85 -3.08 7.73
CA ILE A 291 9.21 -4.12 6.76
C ILE A 291 7.94 -4.84 6.31
N ARG A 292 7.74 -4.93 4.99
CA ARG A 292 6.51 -5.46 4.39
C ARG A 292 6.46 -6.99 4.38
N GLU A 293 7.54 -7.60 3.91
CA GLU A 293 7.79 -9.01 4.03
C GLU A 293 8.76 -9.11 5.21
N MET A 294 8.42 -9.75 6.34
CA MET A 294 9.30 -10.01 7.50
C MET A 294 9.54 -11.49 7.74
#